data_AF-A0AAD4CAM2-F1
#
_entry.id   AF-A0AAD4CAM2-F1
#
_cell.length_a   1.000
_cell.length_b   1.000
_cell.length_c   1.000
_cell.angle_alpha   90.00
_cell.angle_beta   90.00
_cell.angle_gamma   90.00
#
_symmetry.space_group_name_H-M   'P 1'
#
loop_
_entity.id
_entity.type
_entity.pdbx_description
1 polymer ?
#
loop_
_entity_poly.entity_id
_entity_poly.type
_entity_poly.pdbx_seq_one_letter_code
_entity_poly.pdbx_strand_id
1 'polypeptide(L)'
;MLMVPKSSKQWSRYMKGASAMYAYHIAQDGGVVTILSPPPPSRFNPFGGSNYQTLEEPILKGELGPSVLKIEIVHPEIHDAQDFRYQLWPKDEKHLWYNKFGRPSVDTHWRHVVASRSLL
;
A
#
# COMPACT_ATOMS: atom_id res chain seq x y z
N MET A 1 9.85 -34.78 -10.92
CA MET A 1 8.58 -34.06 -11.15
C MET A 1 8.93 -32.66 -11.64
N LEU A 2 8.75 -32.37 -12.93
CA LEU A 2 9.01 -31.03 -13.47
C LEU A 2 7.82 -30.12 -13.12
N MET A 3 8.05 -29.01 -12.41
CA MET A 3 7.01 -28.02 -12.16
C MET A 3 6.71 -27.26 -13.46
N VAL A 4 5.47 -27.32 -13.91
CA VAL A 4 5.00 -26.46 -15.01
C VAL A 4 4.92 -25.01 -14.50
N PRO A 5 5.56 -24.04 -15.19
CA PRO A 5 5.45 -22.63 -14.82
C PRO A 5 4.00 -22.15 -14.85
N LYS A 6 3.61 -21.36 -13.85
CA LYS A 6 2.28 -20.73 -13.83
C LYS A 6 2.19 -19.70 -14.96
N SER A 7 1.03 -19.64 -15.63
CA SER A 7 0.74 -18.51 -16.53
C SER A 7 0.67 -17.19 -15.75
N SER A 8 0.87 -16.06 -16.43
CA SER A 8 0.79 -14.73 -15.80
C SER A 8 -0.54 -14.49 -15.07
N LYS A 9 -1.65 -15.04 -15.60
CA LYS A 9 -2.97 -14.95 -14.97
C LYS A 9 -3.05 -15.79 -13.68
N GLN A 10 -2.52 -17.02 -13.71
CA GLN A 10 -2.48 -17.88 -12.53
C GLN A 10 -1.57 -17.29 -11.44
N TRP A 11 -0.43 -16.74 -11.84
CA TRP A 11 0.48 -16.05 -10.93
C TRP A 11 -0.17 -14.80 -10.31
N SER A 12 -0.81 -13.97 -11.12
CA SER A 12 -1.53 -12.78 -10.63
C SER A 12 -2.63 -13.14 -9.62
N ARG A 13 -3.45 -14.16 -9.92
CA ARG A 13 -4.49 -14.64 -8.99
C ARG A 13 -3.89 -15.15 -7.69
N TYR A 14 -2.81 -15.91 -7.78
CA TYR A 14 -2.09 -16.39 -6.60
C TYR A 14 -1.58 -15.23 -5.74
N MET A 15 -0.88 -14.26 -6.34
CA MET A 15 -0.34 -13.10 -5.63
C MET A 15 -1.42 -12.26 -4.96
N LYS A 16 -2.56 -12.03 -5.65
CA LYS A 16 -3.71 -11.32 -5.07
C LYS A 16 -4.30 -12.06 -3.87
N GLY A 17 -4.48 -13.38 -3.98
CA GLY A 17 -4.98 -14.21 -2.88
C GLY A 17 -4.05 -14.20 -1.68
N ALA A 18 -2.74 -14.36 -1.90
CA ALA A 18 -1.74 -14.31 -0.83
C ALA A 18 -1.70 -12.94 -0.13
N SER A 19 -1.73 -11.86 -0.92
CA SER A 19 -1.78 -10.47 -0.42
C SER A 19 -3.03 -10.21 0.42
N ALA A 20 -4.21 -10.65 -0.03
CA ALA A 20 -5.45 -10.49 0.73
C ALA A 20 -5.42 -11.26 2.07
N MET A 21 -4.94 -12.52 2.07
CA MET A 21 -4.80 -13.32 3.29
C MET A 21 -3.81 -12.69 4.27
N TYR A 22 -2.71 -12.14 3.77
CA TYR A 22 -1.70 -11.44 4.57
C TYR A 22 -2.30 -10.20 5.26
N ALA A 23 -2.97 -9.34 4.49
CA ALA A 23 -3.62 -8.15 5.04
C ALA A 23 -4.71 -8.49 6.07
N TYR A 24 -5.50 -9.54 5.81
CA TYR A 24 -6.56 -9.96 6.74
C TYR A 24 -5.98 -10.46 8.06
N HIS A 25 -4.89 -11.23 8.00
CA HIS A 25 -4.21 -11.72 9.20
C HIS A 25 -3.64 -10.55 10.03
N ILE A 26 -3.00 -9.56 9.40
CA ILE A 26 -2.54 -8.36 10.10
C ILE A 26 -3.71 -7.60 10.74
N ALA A 27 -4.83 -7.49 10.03
CA ALA A 27 -6.00 -6.78 10.54
C ALA A 27 -6.61 -7.46 11.77
N GLN A 28 -6.50 -8.80 11.90
CA GLN A 28 -6.96 -9.53 13.09
C GLN A 28 -6.20 -9.14 14.36
N ASP A 29 -4.91 -8.80 14.26
CA ASP A 29 -4.10 -8.37 15.41
C ASP A 29 -4.51 -6.98 15.92
N GLY A 30 -5.20 -6.18 15.10
CA GLY A 30 -5.70 -4.85 15.47
C GLY A 30 -4.61 -3.82 15.77
N GLY A 31 -3.36 -4.09 15.40
CA GLY A 31 -2.20 -3.28 15.76
C GLY A 31 -1.97 -2.02 14.90
N VAL A 32 -0.74 -1.50 14.96
CA VAL A 32 -0.28 -0.42 14.06
C VAL A 32 0.48 -1.04 12.90
N VAL A 33 0.13 -0.64 11.67
CA VAL A 33 0.83 -1.07 10.45
C VAL A 33 1.67 0.06 9.90
N THR A 34 2.87 -0.25 9.44
CA THR A 34 3.74 0.70 8.74
C THR A 34 3.77 0.38 7.25
N ILE A 35 3.59 1.41 6.43
CA ILE A 35 3.68 1.35 4.98
C ILE A 35 4.92 2.09 4.51
N LEU A 36 5.62 1.48 3.56
CA LEU A 36 6.71 2.12 2.84
C LEU A 36 6.16 2.67 1.52
N SER A 37 6.34 3.95 1.26
CA SER A 37 5.93 4.55 -0.01
C SER A 37 6.86 5.70 -0.41
N PRO A 38 6.80 6.16 -1.67
CA PRO A 38 7.38 7.45 -2.03
C PRO A 38 6.71 8.61 -1.27
N PRO A 39 7.37 9.76 -1.11
CA PRO A 39 6.82 10.90 -0.38
C PRO A 39 5.62 11.54 -1.10
N PRO A 40 4.75 12.28 -0.37
CA PRO A 40 3.68 13.04 -1.01
C PRO A 40 4.25 14.15 -1.92
N PRO A 41 3.57 14.51 -3.02
CA PRO A 41 2.18 14.18 -3.33
C PRO A 41 1.96 12.77 -3.91
N SER A 42 3.01 12.14 -4.42
CA SER A 42 2.95 10.86 -5.14
C SER A 42 3.19 9.67 -4.20
N ARG A 43 2.33 9.44 -3.21
CA ARG A 43 2.50 8.30 -2.28
C ARG A 43 2.15 6.95 -2.89
N PHE A 44 1.20 6.94 -3.82
CA PHE A 44 0.67 5.72 -4.42
C PHE A 44 0.55 5.86 -5.92
N ASN A 45 0.35 4.73 -6.60
CA ASN A 45 0.16 4.72 -8.04
C ASN A 45 -1.06 5.61 -8.39
N PRO A 46 -0.90 6.67 -9.19
CA PRO A 46 -2.00 7.57 -9.55
C PRO A 46 -3.06 6.87 -10.40
N PHE A 47 -2.71 5.78 -11.08
CA PHE A 47 -3.65 4.94 -11.83
C PHE A 47 -4.33 3.87 -10.96
N GLY A 48 -3.95 3.77 -9.68
CA GLY A 48 -4.38 2.70 -8.80
C GLY A 48 -3.79 1.34 -9.19
N GLY A 49 -4.55 0.27 -8.91
CA GLY A 49 -4.26 -1.06 -9.45
C GLY A 49 -3.13 -1.84 -8.75
N SER A 50 -2.42 -1.23 -7.80
CA SER A 50 -1.52 -2.00 -6.92
C SER A 50 -2.33 -2.94 -6.02
N ASN A 51 -1.72 -4.05 -5.60
CA ASN A 51 -2.34 -4.95 -4.62
C ASN A 51 -2.65 -4.20 -3.32
N TYR A 52 -1.75 -3.30 -2.88
CA TYR A 52 -2.00 -2.46 -1.73
C TYR A 52 -3.29 -1.64 -1.88
N GLN A 53 -3.42 -0.83 -2.93
CA GLN A 53 -4.59 0.05 -3.11
C GLN A 53 -5.90 -0.71 -3.36
N THR A 54 -5.85 -1.88 -3.99
CA THR A 54 -7.07 -2.59 -4.43
C THR A 54 -7.52 -3.70 -3.49
N LEU A 55 -6.62 -4.22 -2.65
CA LEU A 55 -6.90 -5.36 -1.78
C LEU A 55 -6.49 -5.09 -0.34
N GLU A 56 -5.21 -4.78 -0.10
CA GLU A 56 -4.67 -4.72 1.26
C GLU A 56 -5.24 -3.52 2.03
N GLU A 57 -5.25 -2.33 1.44
CA GLU A 57 -5.73 -1.11 2.09
C GLU A 57 -7.20 -1.21 2.53
N PRO A 58 -8.18 -1.65 1.69
CA PRO A 58 -9.54 -1.90 2.14
C PRO A 58 -9.63 -2.90 3.30
N ILE A 59 -8.87 -4.00 3.24
CA ILE A 59 -8.87 -5.03 4.29
C ILE A 59 -8.32 -4.46 5.60
N LEU A 60 -7.17 -3.78 5.57
CA LEU A 60 -6.55 -3.18 6.74
C LEU A 60 -7.46 -2.13 7.38
N LYS A 61 -8.23 -1.39 6.58
CA LYS A 61 -9.22 -0.41 7.07
C LYS A 61 -10.52 -1.03 7.60
N GLY A 62 -10.68 -2.35 7.50
CA GLY A 62 -11.86 -3.07 7.97
C GLY A 62 -13.05 -3.06 7.03
N GLU A 63 -12.89 -2.73 5.74
CA GLU A 63 -13.99 -2.80 4.77
C GLU A 63 -14.48 -4.24 4.54
N LEU A 64 -13.64 -5.23 4.85
CA LEU A 64 -13.90 -6.67 4.67
C LEU A 64 -13.66 -7.49 5.95
N GLY A 65 -13.85 -6.90 7.13
CA GLY A 65 -13.74 -7.61 8.42
C GLY A 65 -13.05 -6.78 9.50
N PRO A 66 -12.09 -7.36 10.26
CA PRO A 66 -11.38 -6.63 11.30
C PRO A 66 -10.56 -5.49 10.69
N SER A 67 -10.21 -4.49 11.50
CA SER A 67 -9.37 -3.37 11.10
C SER A 67 -8.14 -3.27 11.99
N VAL A 68 -7.08 -2.69 11.44
CA VAL A 68 -5.94 -2.24 12.24
C VAL A 68 -6.35 -1.01 13.07
N LEU A 69 -5.59 -0.70 14.12
CA LEU A 69 -5.79 0.52 14.89
C LEU A 69 -5.38 1.77 14.09
N LYS A 70 -4.26 1.67 13.37
CA LYS A 70 -3.63 2.80 12.67
C LYS A 70 -2.73 2.32 11.55
N ILE A 71 -2.68 3.10 10.48
CA ILE A 71 -1.67 2.97 9.43
C ILE A 71 -0.74 4.17 9.51
N GLU A 72 0.56 3.90 9.73
CA GLU A 72 1.64 4.87 9.62
C GLU A 72 2.35 4.71 8.27
N ILE A 73 2.90 5.81 7.77
CA ILE A 73 3.66 5.79 6.52
C ILE A 73 5.04 6.38 6.73
N VAL A 74 6.03 5.79 6.06
CA VAL A 74 7.43 6.23 6.04
C VAL A 74 7.95 6.26 4.62
N HIS A 75 8.97 7.09 4.41
CA HIS A 75 9.53 7.38 3.08
C HIS A 75 11.03 7.06 3.06
N PRO A 76 11.40 5.76 2.97
CA PRO A 76 12.80 5.33 3.12
C PRO A 76 13.74 5.84 2.02
N GLU A 77 13.20 6.27 0.88
CA GLU A 77 13.97 6.86 -0.22
C GLU A 77 14.50 8.27 0.09
N ILE A 78 13.99 8.92 1.15
CA ILE A 78 14.40 10.25 1.57
C ILE A 78 15.35 10.12 2.76
N HIS A 79 16.64 10.29 2.51
CA HIS A 79 17.71 10.11 3.49
C HIS A 79 17.47 10.89 4.80
N ASP A 80 16.93 12.11 4.71
CA ASP A 80 16.69 12.98 5.87
C ASP A 80 15.34 12.72 6.58
N ALA A 81 14.57 11.74 6.10
CA ALA A 81 13.24 11.41 6.61
C ALA A 81 13.10 9.95 7.10
N GLN A 82 14.22 9.24 7.32
CA GLN A 82 14.23 7.82 7.73
C GLN A 82 13.39 7.55 8.99
N ASP A 83 13.50 8.42 10.00
CA ASP A 83 12.75 8.30 11.25
C ASP A 83 11.39 9.02 11.22
N PHE A 84 11.10 9.74 10.13
CA PHE A 84 9.85 10.48 10.01
C PHE A 84 8.73 9.55 9.58
N ARG A 85 7.76 9.39 10.47
CA ARG A 85 6.50 8.71 10.20
C ARG A 85 5.34 9.62 10.51
N TYR A 86 4.26 9.45 9.79
CA TYR A 86 3.00 10.13 10.09
C TYR A 86 1.82 9.22 9.76
N GLN A 87 0.66 9.57 10.29
CA GLN A 87 -0.53 8.76 10.13
C GLN A 87 -1.13 8.90 8.72
N LEU A 88 -1.41 7.78 8.07
CA LEU A 88 -2.20 7.71 6.84
C LEU A 88 -3.69 7.47 7.13
N TRP A 89 -3.99 6.61 8.10
CA TRP A 89 -5.35 6.23 8.49
C TRP A 89 -5.40 5.97 10.01
N PRO A 90 -6.48 6.33 10.73
CA PRO A 90 -7.78 6.79 10.23
C PRO A 90 -7.83 8.25 9.77
N LYS A 91 -6.89 9.08 10.21
CA LYS A 91 -6.79 10.49 9.80
C LYS A 91 -5.48 10.70 9.02
N ASP A 92 -5.58 11.21 7.80
CA ASP A 92 -4.43 11.49 6.94
C ASP A 92 -3.70 12.75 7.41
N GLU A 93 -2.55 12.57 8.04
CA GLU A 93 -1.72 13.63 8.60
C GLU A 93 -0.57 14.04 7.68
N LYS A 94 -0.72 13.87 6.35
CA LYS A 94 0.27 14.31 5.35
C LYS A 94 0.71 15.78 5.46
N HIS A 95 -0.08 16.64 6.09
CA HIS A 95 0.31 18.02 6.34
C HIS A 95 1.57 18.12 7.20
N LEU A 96 1.82 17.14 8.10
CA LEU A 96 3.04 17.07 8.90
C LEU A 96 4.29 16.93 8.00
N TRP A 97 4.20 16.17 6.90
CA TRP A 97 5.26 16.09 5.91
C TRP A 97 5.53 17.46 5.29
N TYR A 98 4.50 18.11 4.75
CA TYR A 98 4.66 19.39 4.06
C TYR A 98 5.21 20.49 4.98
N ASN A 99 4.81 20.49 6.26
CA ASN A 99 5.32 21.44 7.24
C ASN A 99 6.80 21.22 7.54
N LYS A 100 7.28 19.98 7.50
CA LYS A 100 8.66 19.63 7.85
C LYS A 100 9.62 19.67 6.66
N PHE A 101 9.21 19.15 5.50
CA PHE A 101 10.07 18.94 4.33
C PHE A 101 9.64 19.76 3.10
N GLY A 102 8.52 20.48 3.17
CA GLY A 102 7.96 21.16 2.00
C GLY A 102 7.38 20.20 0.96
N ARG A 103 7.28 20.67 -0.28
CA ARG A 103 6.77 19.87 -1.41
C ARG A 103 7.96 19.35 -2.23
N PRO A 104 8.19 18.03 -2.27
CA PRO A 104 9.26 17.47 -3.09
C PRO A 104 8.93 17.62 -4.59
N SER A 105 9.97 17.67 -5.42
CA SER A 105 9.83 17.56 -6.88
C SER A 105 9.27 16.18 -7.24
N VAL A 106 8.24 16.15 -8.08
CA VAL A 106 7.56 14.91 -8.48
C VAL A 106 8.47 14.14 -9.43
N ASP A 107 9.18 13.12 -8.94
CA ASP A 107 10.02 12.25 -9.79
C ASP A 107 9.73 10.75 -9.59
N THR A 108 8.46 10.42 -9.34
CA THR A 108 8.06 9.01 -9.19
C THR A 108 7.65 8.42 -10.53
N HIS A 109 8.48 7.51 -11.05
CA HIS A 109 8.21 6.75 -12.27
C HIS A 109 7.23 5.59 -11.98
N TRP A 110 5.93 5.88 -12.00
CA TRP A 110 4.90 4.86 -11.77
C TRP A 110 4.73 3.93 -12.98
N ARG A 111 4.64 2.62 -12.73
CA ARG A 111 4.21 1.67 -13.75
C ARG A 111 2.72 1.88 -14.04
N HIS A 112 2.37 2.06 -15.31
CA HIS A 112 0.97 2.02 -15.76
C HIS A 112 0.44 0.59 -15.60
N VAL A 113 -0.32 0.35 -14.53
CA VAL A 113 -1.05 -0.90 -14.33
C VAL A 113 -2.51 -0.59 -14.66
N VAL A 114 -2.97 -0.95 -15.86
CA VAL A 114 -4.39 -0.84 -16.20
C VAL A 114 -5.15 -1.79 -15.28
N ALA A 115 -6.00 -1.23 -14.41
CA ALA A 115 -6.90 -2.03 -13.60
C ALA A 115 -7.86 -2.77 -14.54
N SER A 116 -7.55 -4.03 -14.88
CA SER A 116 -8.56 -4.89 -15.49
C SER A 116 -9.65 -5.08 -14.43
N ARG A 117 -10.88 -4.62 -14.70
CA ARG A 117 -12.07 -5.00 -13.93
C ARG A 117 -12.16 -6.53 -13.96
N SER A 118 -11.56 -7.17 -12.99
CA SER A 118 -11.86 -8.55 -12.65
C SER A 118 -13.10 -8.44 -11.80
N LEU A 119 -14.27 -8.58 -12.43
CA LEU A 119 -15.48 -8.95 -11.71
C LEU A 119 -15.13 -10.20 -10.90
N LEU A 120 -15.38 -10.12 -9.60
CA LEU A 120 -15.44 -11.28 -8.72
C LEU A 120 -16.30 -12.38 -9.38
#